data_AF-A0A0D6DZZ9-F1
#
_entry.id   AF-A0A0D6DZZ9-F1
#
_cell.length_a   1.000
_cell.length_b   1.000
_cell.length_c   1.000
_cell.angle_alpha   90.00
_cell.angle_beta   90.00
_cell.angle_gamma   90.00
#
_symmetry.space_group_name_H-M   'P 1'
#
loop_
_entity.id
_entity.type
_entity.pdbx_description
1 polymer ?
#
loop_
_entity_poly.entity_id
_entity_poly.type
_entity_poly.pdbx_seq_one_letter_code
_entity_poly.pdbx_strand_id
1 'polypeptide(L)'
;MKNVESLISSLREEYFRTQMDIAKAKFAVATLVLDDTEHEMLQEQIGYMEEYADIVISRANYARLKPQDKNDVIEPLLQAFGKNPFGAAFNEQENNK
;
A
#
# COMPACT_ATOMS: atom_id res chain seq x y z
N MET A 1 -14.36 -11.58 0.81
CA MET A 1 -13.30 -10.55 0.70
C MET A 1 -12.06 -11.22 0.13
N LYS A 2 -11.41 -10.64 -0.89
CA LYS A 2 -10.09 -11.15 -1.34
C LYS A 2 -9.12 -11.02 -0.17
N ASN A 3 -8.35 -12.07 0.15
CA ASN A 3 -7.32 -11.96 1.19
C ASN A 3 -6.21 -11.00 0.73
N VAL A 4 -5.46 -10.44 1.68
CA VAL A 4 -4.39 -9.47 1.39
C VAL A 4 -3.36 -10.04 0.40
N GLU A 5 -3.04 -11.33 0.50
CA GLU A 5 -2.14 -12.03 -0.43
C GLU A 5 -2.64 -12.04 -1.88
N SER A 6 -3.94 -12.24 -2.09
CA SER A 6 -4.57 -12.21 -3.41
C SER A 6 -4.51 -10.81 -4.01
N LEU A 7 -4.70 -9.77 -3.18
CA LEU A 7 -4.53 -8.39 -3.62
C LEU A 7 -3.07 -8.10 -3.99
N ILE A 8 -2.12 -8.52 -3.17
CA ILE A 8 -0.68 -8.35 -3.44
C ILE A 8 -0.27 -9.10 -4.73
N SER A 9 -0.78 -10.32 -4.95
CA SER A 9 -0.51 -11.07 -6.18
C SER A 9 -1.05 -10.33 -7.41
N SER A 10 -2.30 -9.87 -7.38
CA SER A 10 -2.88 -9.12 -8.50
C SER A 10 -2.12 -7.82 -8.77
N LEU A 11 -1.66 -7.11 -7.74
CA LEU A 11 -0.84 -5.91 -7.92
C LEU A 11 0.55 -6.23 -8.50
N ARG A 12 1.15 -7.37 -8.12
CA ARG A 12 2.43 -7.82 -8.69
C ARG A 12 2.29 -8.20 -10.16
N GLU A 13 1.22 -8.93 -10.52
CA GLU A 13 0.90 -9.28 -11.90
C GLU A 13 0.71 -8.03 -12.76
N GLU A 14 -0.04 -7.05 -12.24
CA GLU A 14 -0.24 -5.77 -12.91
C GLU A 14 1.07 -5.01 -13.11
N TYR A 15 1.93 -4.95 -12.09
CA TYR A 15 3.26 -4.35 -12.23
C TYR A 15 4.08 -5.00 -13.34
N PHE A 16 4.15 -6.33 -13.39
CA PHE A 16 4.89 -7.03 -14.44
C PHE A 16 4.31 -6.81 -15.84
N ARG A 17 2.98 -6.76 -15.96
CA ARG A 17 2.31 -6.43 -17.21
C ARG A 17 2.69 -5.02 -17.68
N THR A 18 2.60 -4.03 -16.80
CA THR A 18 2.98 -2.64 -17.10
C THR A 18 4.47 -2.53 -17.48
N GLN A 19 5.37 -3.20 -16.78
CA GLN A 19 6.80 -3.22 -17.12
C GLN A 19 7.08 -3.81 -18.50
N MET A 20 6.37 -4.88 -18.87
CA MET A 20 6.47 -5.46 -20.21
C MET A 20 6.00 -4.47 -21.29
N ASP A 21 4.90 -3.75 -21.03
CA ASP A 21 4.37 -2.78 -21.99
C ASP A 21 5.27 -1.53 -22.11
N ILE A 22 5.88 -1.07 -21.00
CA ILE A 22 6.92 -0.03 -21.01
C ILE A 22 8.11 -0.47 -21.86
N ALA A 23 8.60 -1.71 -21.69
CA ALA A 23 9.73 -2.22 -22.45
C ALA A 23 9.44 -2.27 -23.95
N LYS A 24 8.23 -2.70 -24.35
CA LYS A 24 7.78 -2.66 -25.75
C LYS A 24 7.71 -1.24 -26.28
N ALA A 25 7.18 -0.29 -25.52
CA ALA A 25 7.07 1.11 -25.93
C ALA A 25 8.47 1.75 -26.11
N LYS A 26 9.39 1.53 -25.17
CA LYS A 26 10.79 1.97 -25.29
C LYS A 26 11.49 1.34 -26.50
N PHE A 27 11.23 0.06 -26.77
CA PHE A 27 11.74 -0.59 -27.97
C PHE A 27 11.16 0.05 -29.24
N ALA A 28 9.87 0.37 -29.26
CA ALA A 28 9.22 1.04 -30.39
C ALA A 28 9.82 2.44 -30.65
N VAL A 29 10.03 3.25 -29.60
CA VAL A 29 10.73 4.55 -29.71
C VAL A 29 12.11 4.39 -30.37
N ALA A 30 12.84 3.33 -30.04
CA ALA A 30 14.19 3.10 -30.55
C ALA A 30 14.26 2.48 -31.95
N THR A 31 13.16 1.92 -32.47
CA THR A 31 13.18 1.08 -33.68
C THR A 31 12.22 1.52 -34.78
N LEU A 32 11.16 2.24 -34.44
CA LEU A 32 10.21 2.76 -35.40
C LEU A 32 10.66 4.12 -35.92
N VAL A 33 10.32 4.39 -37.18
CA VAL A 33 10.43 5.73 -37.76
C VAL A 33 9.17 6.47 -37.37
N LEU A 34 9.26 7.27 -36.31
CA LEU A 34 8.20 8.14 -35.80
C LEU A 34 8.48 9.57 -36.24
N ASP A 35 7.43 10.33 -36.54
CA ASP A 35 7.58 11.79 -36.61
C ASP A 35 7.75 12.41 -35.20
N ASP A 36 8.08 13.70 -35.15
CA ASP A 36 8.34 14.40 -33.88
C ASP A 36 7.14 14.35 -32.93
N THR A 37 5.92 14.42 -33.47
CA THR A 37 4.68 14.41 -32.67
C THR A 37 4.41 13.01 -32.13
N GLU A 38 4.52 11.99 -32.97
CA GLU A 38 4.36 10.58 -32.58
C GLU A 38 5.39 10.18 -31.52
N HIS A 39 6.63 10.63 -31.67
CA HIS A 39 7.70 10.39 -30.72
C HIS A 39 7.42 11.05 -29.36
N GLU A 40 7.00 12.32 -29.35
CA GLU A 40 6.63 13.04 -28.11
C GLU A 40 5.45 12.35 -27.39
N MET A 41 4.40 12.00 -28.14
CA MET A 41 3.24 11.30 -27.58
C MET A 41 3.62 9.94 -26.96
N LEU A 42 4.47 9.16 -27.64
CA LEU A 42 4.90 7.87 -27.13
C LEU A 42 5.81 8.02 -25.90
N GLN A 43 6.68 9.03 -25.86
CA GLN A 43 7.49 9.34 -24.68
C GLN A 43 6.62 9.77 -23.49
N GLU A 44 5.63 10.61 -23.71
CA GLU A 44 4.68 11.02 -22.66
C GLU A 44 3.93 9.81 -22.11
N GLN A 45 3.45 8.93 -23.00
CA GLN A 45 2.79 7.69 -22.60
C GLN A 45 3.71 6.77 -21.77
N ILE A 46 5.00 6.67 -22.14
CA ILE A 46 5.99 5.93 -21.34
C ILE A 46 6.09 6.51 -19.93
N GLY A 47 6.18 7.83 -19.80
CA GLY A 47 6.21 8.52 -18.50
C GLY A 47 5.02 8.16 -17.61
N TYR A 48 3.79 8.26 -18.14
CA TYR A 48 2.59 7.88 -17.37
C TYR A 48 2.57 6.40 -16.96
N MET A 49 3.07 5.51 -17.81
CA MET A 49 3.15 4.08 -17.47
C MET A 49 4.15 3.81 -16.35
N GLU A 50 5.29 4.52 -16.35
CA GLU A 50 6.30 4.43 -15.29
C GLU A 50 5.74 4.93 -13.95
N GLU A 51 5.11 6.09 -13.93
CA GLU A 51 4.44 6.63 -12.73
C GLU A 51 3.37 5.66 -12.20
N TYR A 52 2.57 5.07 -13.08
CA TYR A 52 1.58 4.08 -12.69
C TYR A 52 2.21 2.83 -12.08
N ALA A 53 3.31 2.32 -12.65
CA ALA A 53 4.03 1.17 -12.10
C ALA A 53 4.52 1.44 -10.66
N ASP A 54 5.01 2.64 -10.38
CA ASP A 54 5.44 3.07 -9.04
C ASP A 54 4.27 3.13 -8.05
N ILE A 55 3.10 3.60 -8.50
CA ILE A 55 1.87 3.60 -7.70
C ILE A 55 1.44 2.16 -7.38
N VAL A 56 1.53 1.23 -8.33
CA VAL A 56 1.17 -0.18 -8.12
C VAL A 56 2.07 -0.83 -7.07
N ILE A 57 3.40 -0.60 -7.14
CA ILE A 57 4.34 -1.04 -6.10
C ILE A 57 3.96 -0.44 -4.75
N SER A 58 3.72 0.87 -4.70
CA SER A 58 3.38 1.58 -3.47
C SER A 58 2.11 1.01 -2.82
N ARG A 59 1.10 0.65 -3.62
CA ARG A 59 -0.13 -0.01 -3.15
C ARG A 59 0.12 -1.42 -2.65
N ALA A 60 0.98 -2.20 -3.30
CA ALA A 60 1.34 -3.54 -2.85
C ALA A 60 2.08 -3.48 -1.50
N ASN A 61 3.01 -2.53 -1.36
CA ASN A 61 3.72 -2.27 -0.11
C ASN A 61 2.76 -1.81 0.99
N TYR A 62 1.84 -0.90 0.69
CA TYR A 62 0.82 -0.47 1.64
C TYR A 62 -0.08 -1.63 2.07
N ALA A 63 -0.55 -2.47 1.13
CA ALA A 63 -1.38 -3.63 1.46
C ALA A 63 -0.68 -4.61 2.40
N ARG A 64 0.65 -4.79 2.23
CA ARG A 64 1.48 -5.62 3.09
C ARG A 64 1.72 -5.01 4.47
N LEU A 65 1.95 -3.70 4.53
CA LEU A 65 2.28 -2.96 5.76
C LEU A 65 1.04 -2.52 6.54
N LYS A 66 -0.14 -2.53 5.92
CA LYS A 66 -1.39 -2.17 6.59
C LYS A 66 -1.53 -3.09 7.80
N PRO A 67 -1.49 -2.55 9.03
CA PRO A 67 -1.60 -3.38 10.22
C PRO A 67 -2.91 -4.16 10.12
N GLN A 68 -2.81 -5.49 10.25
CA GLN A 68 -3.99 -6.35 10.27
C GLN A 68 -4.90 -6.06 11.47
N ASP A 69 -4.48 -5.22 12.42
CA ASP A 69 -5.19 -5.08 13.66
C ASP A 69 -5.35 -3.65 14.16
N LYS A 70 -6.61 -3.25 14.27
CA LYS A 70 -7.02 -2.24 15.25
C LYS A 70 -7.30 -2.87 16.62
N ASN A 71 -7.18 -4.19 16.81
CA ASN A 71 -7.45 -4.86 18.08
C ASN A 71 -6.21 -5.49 18.76
N ASP A 72 -5.23 -6.01 18.02
CA ASP A 72 -4.06 -6.69 18.62
C ASP A 72 -3.01 -5.78 19.30
N VAL A 73 -3.08 -4.45 19.15
CA VAL A 73 -2.13 -3.54 19.83
C VAL A 73 -2.67 -3.07 21.19
N ILE A 74 -3.98 -3.09 21.38
CA ILE A 74 -4.60 -2.54 22.59
C ILE A 74 -4.46 -3.52 23.77
N GLU A 75 -4.52 -4.82 23.53
CA GLU A 75 -4.49 -5.84 24.60
C GLU A 75 -3.10 -5.99 25.26
N PRO A 76 -1.97 -6.00 24.51
CA PRO A 76 -0.64 -5.95 25.10
C PRO A 76 -0.34 -4.62 25.79
N LEU A 77 -0.84 -3.49 25.26
CA LEU A 77 -0.70 -2.18 25.89
C LEU A 77 -1.52 -2.08 27.18
N LEU A 78 -2.77 -2.55 27.21
CA LEU A 78 -3.59 -2.60 28.43
C LEU A 78 -3.02 -3.55 29.48
N GLN A 79 -2.42 -4.67 29.09
CA GLN A 79 -1.70 -5.55 30.03
C GLN A 79 -0.40 -4.90 30.54
N ALA A 80 0.32 -4.15 29.70
CA ALA A 80 1.52 -3.41 30.09
C ALA A 80 1.20 -2.19 30.98
N PHE A 81 0.07 -1.52 30.76
CA PHE A 81 -0.42 -0.39 31.56
C PHE A 81 -1.33 -0.81 32.73
N GLY A 82 -1.69 -2.09 32.84
CA GLY A 82 -2.50 -2.68 33.92
C GLY A 82 -1.80 -2.74 35.29
N LYS A 83 -0.54 -2.31 35.38
CA LYS A 83 0.13 -1.96 36.64
C LYS A 83 0.38 -0.47 36.67
N ASN A 84 -0.69 0.29 36.86
CA ASN A 84 -0.59 1.69 37.26
C ASN A 84 0.33 1.79 38.49
N PRO A 85 1.50 2.45 38.44
CA PRO A 85 2.32 2.70 39.62
C PRO A 85 1.71 3.78 40.53
N PHE A 86 0.63 4.41 40.07
CA PHE A 86 -0.19 5.34 40.84
C PHE A 86 -1.50 4.67 41.24
N GLY A 87 -1.41 3.76 42.22
CA GLY A 87 -2.58 3.38 42.99
C GLY A 87 -2.93 4.52 43.94
N ALA A 88 -4.11 5.12 43.78
CA ALA A 88 -4.85 5.73 44.89
C ALA A 88 -6.32 5.92 44.54
N ALA A 89 -7.13 5.03 45.11
CA ALA A 89 -8.41 5.32 45.77
C ALA A 89 -9.43 6.23 45.04
N PHE A 90 -10.49 5.61 44.50
CA PHE A 90 -11.83 6.12 44.76
C PHE A 90 -12.67 4.97 45.33
N ASN A 91 -13.03 5.14 46.60
CA ASN A 91 -13.77 4.22 47.45
C ASN A 91 -15.06 3.72 46.81
N GLU A 92 -15.26 2.40 46.83
CA GLU A 92 -16.56 1.87 47.21
C GLU A 92 -16.83 2.32 48.65
N GLN A 93 -17.91 3.07 48.87
CA GLN A 93 -19.00 2.69 49.77
C GLN A 93 -19.94 3.88 50.04
N GLU A 94 -21.19 3.49 50.25
CA GLU A 94 -22.34 4.25 50.77
C GLU A 94 -23.23 4.94 49.73
N ASN A 95 -24.55 4.77 49.71
CA ASN A 95 -25.45 3.93 50.49
C ASN A 95 -26.82 3.99 49.80
N ASN A 96 -27.64 2.96 50.05
CA ASN A 96 -29.08 2.94 49.81
C ASN A 96 -29.76 4.31 50.02
N LYS A 97 -30.64 4.68 49.08
CA LYS A 97 -31.98 5.20 49.35
C LYS A 97 -32.85 5.10 48.11
#